data_AF-A0A848B5R9-F1
#
_entry.id   AF-A0A848B5R9-F1
#
_cell.length_a   1.000
_cell.length_b   1.000
_cell.length_c   1.000
_cell.angle_alpha   90.00
_cell.angle_beta   90.00
_cell.angle_gamma   90.00
#
_symmetry.space_group_name_H-M   'P 1'
#
loop_
_entity.id
_entity.type
_entity.pdbx_description
1 polymer ?
#
loop_
_entity_poly.entity_id
_entity_poly.type
_entity_poly.pdbx_seq_one_letter_code
_entity_poly.pdbx_strand_id
1 'polypeptide(L)'
;MAELLRKPLLPEYCEGEIHDFLLELIRKEVKNIPEETKCRRREICEALLSVNHEIGVRAALRNEACTVLKGWNAQESQIAALEKLGFGVTKGRKHYKLRRDNSAFFTSVSATPSDKRAGANLTAEFVKLFF
;
A
#
# COMPACT_ATOMS: atom_id res chain seq x y z
N MET A 1 -11.22 -30.75 -5.65
CA MET A 1 -11.78 -29.55 -5.00
C MET A 1 -11.67 -28.40 -5.98
N ALA A 2 -12.71 -27.60 -6.15
CA ALA A 2 -12.62 -26.40 -6.98
C ALA A 2 -11.68 -25.38 -6.33
N GLU A 3 -10.87 -24.71 -7.14
CA GLU A 3 -10.04 -23.58 -6.73
C GLU A 3 -10.94 -22.49 -6.11
N LEU A 4 -10.64 -22.05 -4.88
CA LEU A 4 -11.47 -21.10 -4.12
C LEU A 4 -11.60 -19.76 -4.86
N LEU A 5 -10.48 -19.26 -5.40
CA LEU A 5 -10.40 -18.04 -6.21
C LEU A 5 -9.31 -18.21 -7.26
N ARG A 6 -9.61 -17.88 -8.52
CA ARG A 6 -8.63 -17.87 -9.61
C ARG A 6 -7.86 -16.56 -9.61
N LYS A 7 -6.53 -16.62 -9.67
CA LYS A 7 -5.68 -15.42 -9.77
C LYS A 7 -5.94 -14.70 -11.11
N PRO A 8 -6.18 -13.37 -11.12
CA PRO A 8 -6.37 -12.62 -12.36
C PRO A 8 -5.05 -12.45 -13.12
N LEU A 9 -5.13 -12.17 -14.43
CA LEU A 9 -4.00 -11.77 -15.27
C LEU A 9 -3.64 -10.29 -15.05
N LEU A 10 -3.42 -9.92 -13.78
CA LEU A 10 -2.96 -8.60 -13.37
C LEU A 10 -1.49 -8.71 -12.92
N PRO A 11 -0.56 -7.96 -13.54
CA PRO A 11 0.81 -7.90 -13.08
C PRO A 11 0.88 -7.40 -11.63
N GLU A 12 1.65 -8.08 -10.80
CA GLU A 12 1.90 -7.67 -9.42
C GLU A 12 3.18 -6.82 -9.36
N TYR A 13 3.14 -5.73 -8.60
CA TYR A 13 4.30 -4.87 -8.38
C TYR A 13 5.29 -5.43 -7.37
N CYS A 14 4.84 -6.39 -6.55
CA CYS A 14 5.65 -7.09 -5.57
C CYS A 14 5.14 -8.52 -5.42
N GLU A 15 6.00 -9.39 -4.90
CA GLU A 15 5.66 -10.79 -4.67
C GLU A 15 4.38 -10.93 -3.83
N GLY A 16 3.40 -11.66 -4.37
CA GLY A 16 2.19 -12.00 -3.65
C GLY A 16 1.24 -10.83 -3.38
N GLU A 17 1.35 -9.73 -4.13
CA GLU A 17 0.56 -8.52 -3.91
C GLU A 17 -0.95 -8.78 -3.79
N ILE A 18 -1.52 -9.54 -4.71
CA ILE A 18 -2.96 -9.84 -4.76
C ILE A 18 -3.35 -10.73 -3.59
N HIS A 19 -2.49 -11.69 -3.23
CA HIS A 19 -2.72 -12.57 -2.09
C HIS A 19 -2.76 -11.78 -0.78
N ASP A 20 -1.74 -10.95 -0.52
CA ASP A 20 -1.68 -10.09 0.66
C ASP A 20 -2.84 -9.10 0.71
N PHE A 21 -3.22 -8.52 -0.44
CA PHE A 21 -4.38 -7.64 -0.54
C PHE A 21 -5.69 -8.34 -0.13
N LEU A 22 -5.91 -9.59 -0.57
CA LEU A 22 -7.09 -10.37 -0.20
C LEU A 22 -7.12 -10.66 1.32
N LEU A 23 -5.98 -11.01 1.92
CA LEU A 23 -5.91 -11.21 3.37
C LEU A 23 -6.15 -9.91 4.14
N GLU A 24 -5.66 -8.77 3.64
CA GLU A 24 -5.91 -7.45 4.20
C GLU A 24 -7.42 -7.11 4.18
N LEU A 25 -8.13 -7.42 3.09
CA LEU A 25 -9.59 -7.26 3.01
C LEU A 25 -10.32 -8.12 4.04
N ILE A 26 -9.93 -9.39 4.21
CA ILE A 26 -10.54 -10.28 5.20
C ILE A 26 -10.31 -9.75 6.62
N ARG A 27 -9.10 -9.29 6.94
CA ARG A 27 -8.81 -8.68 8.25
C ARG A 27 -9.56 -7.39 8.48
N LYS A 28 -9.71 -6.56 7.45
CA LYS A 28 -10.53 -5.34 7.51
C LYS A 28 -11.98 -5.69 7.82
N GLU A 29 -12.50 -6.77 7.22
CA GLU A 29 -13.84 -7.25 7.53
C GLU A 29 -13.96 -7.70 8.99
N VAL A 30 -13.00 -8.47 9.51
CA VAL A 30 -12.97 -8.86 10.94
C VAL A 30 -13.01 -7.62 11.86
N LYS A 31 -12.26 -6.56 11.54
CA LYS A 31 -12.26 -5.31 12.31
C LYS A 31 -13.59 -4.56 12.28
N ASN A 32 -14.39 -4.73 11.23
CA ASN A 32 -15.71 -4.12 11.10
C ASN A 32 -16.80 -4.91 11.84
N ILE A 33 -16.52 -6.14 12.27
CA ILE A 33 -17.44 -6.95 13.07
C ILE A 33 -17.19 -6.59 14.55
N PRO A 34 -18.23 -6.20 15.32
CA PRO A 34 -18.06 -5.98 16.75
C PRO A 34 -17.49 -7.24 17.42
N GLU A 35 -16.60 -7.06 18.39
CA GLU A 35 -15.81 -8.15 18.98
C GLU A 35 -16.68 -9.19 19.68
N GLU A 36 -17.72 -8.73 20.37
CA GLU A 36 -18.72 -9.52 21.07
C GLU A 36 -19.70 -10.25 20.13
N THR A 37 -19.73 -9.88 18.84
CA THR A 37 -20.67 -10.46 17.87
C THR A 37 -20.14 -11.79 17.33
N LYS A 38 -20.73 -12.89 17.80
CA LYS A 38 -20.58 -14.22 17.20
C LYS A 38 -21.47 -14.31 15.95
N CYS A 39 -20.86 -14.44 14.78
CA CYS A 39 -21.60 -14.59 13.53
C CYS A 39 -20.82 -15.45 12.52
N ARG A 40 -21.56 -16.06 11.58
CA ARG A 40 -20.98 -16.91 10.55
C ARG A 40 -19.92 -16.21 9.71
N ARG A 41 -20.08 -14.91 9.47
CA ARG A 41 -19.12 -14.09 8.74
C ARG A 41 -17.75 -14.04 9.46
N ARG A 42 -17.75 -13.85 10.78
CA ARG A 42 -16.53 -13.89 11.61
C ARG A 42 -15.88 -15.26 11.56
N GLU A 43 -16.66 -16.33 11.76
CA GLU A 43 -16.15 -17.70 11.67
C GLU A 43 -15.47 -17.99 10.33
N ILE A 44 -16.07 -17.57 9.22
CA ILE A 44 -15.48 -17.73 7.88
C ILE A 44 -14.17 -16.96 7.77
N CYS A 45 -14.15 -15.68 8.18
CA CYS A 45 -12.94 -14.86 8.09
C CYS A 45 -11.79 -15.42 8.95
N GLU A 46 -12.08 -15.82 10.18
CA GLU A 46 -11.10 -16.40 11.09
C GLU A 46 -10.60 -17.77 10.59
N ALA A 47 -11.49 -18.61 10.03
CA ALA A 47 -11.10 -19.88 9.41
C ALA A 47 -10.24 -19.69 8.15
N LEU A 48 -10.50 -18.66 7.35
CA LEU A 48 -9.64 -18.31 6.21
C LEU A 48 -8.28 -17.82 6.69
N LEU A 49 -8.24 -16.94 7.69
CA LEU A 49 -6.99 -16.39 8.23
C LEU A 49 -6.16 -17.42 9.02
N SER A 50 -6.76 -18.49 9.53
CA SER A 50 -6.02 -19.53 10.27
C SER A 50 -5.20 -20.47 9.37
N VAL A 51 -5.54 -20.55 8.07
CA VAL A 51 -4.85 -21.42 7.11
C VAL A 51 -4.12 -20.64 6.00
N ASN A 52 -4.31 -19.32 5.92
CA ASN A 52 -3.63 -18.45 4.95
C ASN A 52 -2.82 -17.37 5.67
N HIS A 53 -1.53 -17.26 5.32
CA HIS A 53 -0.59 -16.32 5.96
C HIS A 53 -0.10 -15.29 4.95
N GLU A 54 0.05 -14.05 5.38
CA GLU A 54 0.64 -13.00 4.54
C GLU A 54 2.08 -13.35 4.19
N ILE A 55 2.45 -13.01 2.96
CA ILE A 55 3.83 -12.98 2.50
C ILE A 55 4.52 -11.74 3.11
N GLY A 56 3.80 -10.64 3.23
CA GLY A 56 4.18 -9.45 4.00
C GLY A 56 4.96 -8.41 3.19
N VAL A 57 5.34 -8.71 1.95
CA VAL A 57 6.11 -7.81 1.08
C VAL A 57 5.31 -6.56 0.75
N ARG A 58 4.00 -6.68 0.49
CA ARG A 58 3.12 -5.52 0.24
C ARG A 58 3.12 -4.55 1.43
N ALA A 59 2.95 -5.10 2.63
CA ALA A 59 2.90 -4.31 3.85
C ALA A 59 4.25 -3.66 4.19
N ALA A 60 5.35 -4.37 4.01
CA ALA A 60 6.70 -3.85 4.19
C ALA A 60 6.98 -2.67 3.24
N LEU A 61 6.72 -2.85 1.95
CA LEU A 61 6.92 -1.82 0.93
C LEU A 61 6.07 -0.57 1.20
N ARG A 62 4.80 -0.76 1.59
CA ARG A 62 3.91 0.34 2.01
C ARG A 62 4.49 1.10 3.21
N ASN A 63 4.91 0.39 4.26
CA ASN A 63 5.43 1.01 5.49
C ASN A 63 6.72 1.77 5.25
N GLU A 64 7.63 1.22 4.43
CA GLU A 64 8.88 1.86 4.07
C GLU A 64 8.62 3.13 3.24
N ALA A 65 7.78 3.05 2.21
CA ALA A 65 7.40 4.21 1.42
C ALA A 65 6.73 5.31 2.27
N CYS A 66 5.82 4.94 3.17
CA CYS A 66 5.21 5.86 4.12
C CYS A 66 6.25 6.54 5.03
N THR A 67 7.27 5.80 5.46
CA THR A 67 8.36 6.33 6.29
C THR A 67 9.21 7.33 5.52
N VAL A 68 9.52 7.05 4.25
CA VAL A 68 10.28 7.98 3.38
C VAL A 68 9.48 9.27 3.12
N LEU A 69 8.17 9.15 2.88
CA LEU A 69 7.29 10.30 2.63
C LEU A 69 7.01 11.12 3.89
N LYS A 70 7.14 10.52 5.07
CA LYS A 70 6.96 11.22 6.34
C LYS A 70 8.09 12.21 6.55
N GLY A 71 7.77 13.51 6.46
CA GLY A 71 8.79 14.56 6.49
C GLY A 71 9.50 14.75 5.15
N TRP A 72 8.81 14.45 4.05
CA TRP A 72 9.29 14.72 2.69
C TRP A 72 9.84 16.15 2.57
N ASN A 73 11.09 16.26 2.14
CA ASN A 73 11.79 17.51 1.89
C ASN A 73 12.56 17.48 0.55
N ALA A 74 12.29 16.46 -0.28
CA ALA A 74 12.90 16.23 -1.57
C ALA A 74 14.44 16.09 -1.55
N GLN A 75 14.99 15.55 -0.45
CA GLN A 75 16.38 15.14 -0.39
C GLN A 75 16.67 13.99 -1.38
N GLU A 76 17.87 13.99 -1.95
CA GLU A 76 18.33 12.93 -2.86
C GLU A 76 18.23 11.53 -2.24
N SER A 77 18.46 11.41 -0.92
CA SER A 77 18.29 10.16 -0.19
C SER A 77 16.85 9.65 -0.15
N GLN A 78 15.86 10.55 -0.04
CA GLN A 78 14.44 10.18 -0.08
C GLN A 78 14.02 9.77 -1.48
N ILE A 79 14.50 10.47 -2.50
CA ILE A 79 14.26 10.15 -3.90
C ILE A 79 14.83 8.75 -4.21
N ALA A 80 16.09 8.51 -3.90
CA ALA A 80 16.75 7.22 -4.11
C ALA A 80 16.07 6.08 -3.33
N ALA A 81 15.55 6.35 -2.13
CA ALA A 81 14.79 5.36 -1.36
C ALA A 81 13.46 4.99 -2.05
N LEU A 82 12.72 5.96 -2.59
CA LEU A 82 11.50 5.68 -3.36
C LEU A 82 11.80 4.91 -4.65
N GLU A 83 12.89 5.24 -5.34
CA GLU A 83 13.33 4.52 -6.54
C GLU A 83 13.69 3.07 -6.25
N LYS A 84 14.38 2.79 -5.13
CA LYS A 84 14.64 1.42 -4.66
C LYS A 84 13.37 0.63 -4.35
N LEU A 85 12.29 1.31 -3.97
CA LEU A 85 10.97 0.71 -3.72
C LEU A 85 10.14 0.53 -5.00
N GLY A 86 10.69 0.85 -6.17
CA GLY A 86 10.03 0.72 -7.48
C GLY A 86 9.14 1.90 -7.85
N PHE A 87 9.39 3.09 -7.26
CA PHE A 87 8.72 4.33 -7.66
C PHE A 87 9.66 5.22 -8.47
N GLY A 88 9.26 5.54 -9.70
CA GLY A 88 9.86 6.60 -10.47
C GLY A 88 9.52 7.98 -9.88
N VAL A 89 10.55 8.81 -9.71
CA VAL A 89 10.43 10.18 -9.19
C VAL A 89 10.86 11.17 -10.26
N THR A 90 9.95 11.97 -10.78
CA THR A 90 10.26 12.96 -11.84
C THR A 90 10.09 14.38 -11.31
N LYS A 91 11.14 15.20 -11.41
CA LYS A 91 11.11 16.60 -10.98
C LYS A 91 10.34 17.47 -11.98
N GLY A 92 9.27 18.10 -11.51
CA GLY A 92 8.59 19.20 -12.19
C GLY A 92 9.05 20.58 -11.66
N ARG A 93 8.32 21.65 -12.01
CA ARG A 93 8.69 23.02 -11.64
C ARG A 93 8.54 23.33 -10.14
N LYS A 94 7.44 22.87 -9.53
CA LYS A 94 7.11 23.08 -8.09
C LYS A 94 6.86 21.78 -7.32
N HIS A 95 6.74 20.67 -8.03
CA HIS A 95 6.36 19.37 -7.48
C HIS A 95 7.19 18.27 -8.12
N TYR A 96 7.41 17.19 -7.39
CA TYR A 96 7.86 15.91 -7.93
C TYR A 96 6.64 15.04 -8.24
N LYS A 97 6.69 14.30 -9.32
CA LYS A 97 5.71 13.27 -9.65
C LYS A 97 6.23 11.92 -9.18
N LEU A 98 5.42 11.21 -8.41
CA LEU A 98 5.68 9.83 -7.99
C LEU A 98 4.78 8.89 -8.79
N ARG A 99 5.37 7.86 -9.40
CA ARG A 99 4.67 6.88 -10.22
C ARG A 99 5.33 5.52 -10.06
N ARG A 100 4.56 4.44 -10.04
CA ARG A 100 5.10 3.08 -10.22
C ARG A 100 5.34 2.79 -11.71
N ASP A 101 6.37 2.02 -12.02
CA ASP A 101 6.64 1.60 -13.39
C ASP A 101 5.40 0.95 -14.03
N ASN A 102 5.10 1.35 -15.27
CA ASN A 102 3.91 0.94 -16.03
C ASN A 102 2.55 1.29 -15.39
N SER A 103 2.52 2.11 -14.33
CA SER A 103 1.26 2.61 -13.77
C SER A 103 0.76 3.83 -14.54
N ALA A 104 -0.53 3.85 -14.88
CA ALA A 104 -1.18 5.05 -15.40
C ALA A 104 -1.31 6.15 -14.32
N PHE A 105 -1.33 5.74 -13.05
CA PHE A 105 -1.56 6.62 -11.90
C PHE A 105 -0.28 7.31 -11.44
N PHE A 106 -0.43 8.51 -10.88
CA PHE A 106 0.67 9.25 -10.26
C PHE A 106 0.13 10.15 -9.15
N THR A 107 0.98 10.48 -8.18
CA THR A 107 0.71 11.54 -7.20
C THR A 107 1.78 12.62 -7.30
N SER A 108 1.47 13.81 -6.81
CA SER A 108 2.39 14.95 -6.81
C SER A 108 2.79 15.32 -5.39
N VAL A 109 4.09 15.47 -5.15
CA VAL A 109 4.66 15.87 -3.84
C VAL A 109 5.38 17.19 -3.98
N SER A 110 5.29 18.08 -2.99
CA SER A 110 5.92 19.40 -3.06
C SER A 110 7.44 19.28 -3.22
N ALA A 111 8.05 20.18 -3.98
CA ALA A 111 9.51 20.26 -4.06
C ALA A 111 10.12 20.98 -2.85
N THR A 112 9.32 21.77 -2.14
CA THR A 112 9.74 22.46 -0.91
C THR A 112 9.24 21.70 0.32
N PRO A 113 9.96 21.79 1.46
CA PRO A 113 9.47 21.26 2.73
C PRO A 113 8.10 21.88 3.01
N SER A 114 7.09 21.04 3.13
CA SER A 114 5.75 21.47 3.53
C SER A 114 5.53 21.09 4.99
N ASP A 115 4.70 21.87 5.68
CA ASP A 115 4.35 21.67 7.09
C ASP A 115 4.00 20.21 7.42
N LYS A 116 4.25 19.79 8.67
CA LYS A 116 4.04 18.39 9.13
C LYS A 116 2.64 17.84 8.81
N ARG A 117 1.61 18.70 8.76
CA ARG A 117 0.23 18.33 8.39
C ARG A 117 0.09 17.94 6.91
N ALA A 118 0.84 18.59 6.02
CA ALA A 118 0.87 18.24 4.60
C ALA A 118 1.51 16.86 4.37
N GLY A 119 2.51 16.49 5.19
CA GLY A 119 3.13 15.16 5.16
C GLY A 119 2.17 14.02 5.52
N ALA A 120 1.34 14.18 6.55
CA ALA A 120 0.35 13.16 6.92
C ALA A 120 -0.72 12.96 5.84
N ASN A 121 -1.21 14.07 5.26
CA ASN A 121 -2.17 14.03 4.14
C ASN A 121 -1.54 13.37 2.90
N LEU A 122 -0.26 13.65 2.64
CA LEU A 122 0.49 13.03 1.55
C LEU A 122 0.58 11.51 1.71
N THR A 123 0.93 11.02 2.90
CA THR A 123 1.02 9.57 3.15
C THR A 123 -0.34 8.88 2.95
N ALA A 124 -1.44 9.48 3.42
CA ALA A 124 -2.78 8.93 3.24
C ALA A 124 -3.18 8.85 1.76
N GLU A 125 -2.97 9.92 0.99
CA GLU A 125 -3.25 9.93 -0.45
C GLU A 125 -2.35 8.95 -1.23
N PHE A 126 -1.08 8.84 -0.85
CA PHE A 126 -0.15 7.88 -1.43
C PHE A 126 -0.60 6.44 -1.20
N VAL A 127 -0.96 6.08 0.04
CA VAL A 127 -1.46 4.75 0.36
C VAL A 127 -2.70 4.48 -0.48
N LYS A 128 -3.70 5.36 -0.46
CA LYS A 128 -4.94 5.20 -1.22
C LYS A 128 -4.74 4.99 -2.73
N LEU A 129 -3.70 5.59 -3.31
CA LEU A 129 -3.45 5.51 -4.74
C LEU A 129 -2.70 4.23 -5.15
N PHE A 130 -1.78 3.76 -4.30
CA PHE A 130 -0.87 2.65 -4.64
C PHE A 130 -1.13 1.36 -3.86
N PHE A 131 -1.96 1.39 -2.81
CA PHE A 131 -2.25 0.26 -1.92
C PHE A 131 -3.72 0.19 -1.50
#